data_AF-A0A5D3FRG3-F1
#
_entry.id   AF-A0A5D3FRG3-F1
#
_cell.length_a   1.000
_cell.length_b   1.000
_cell.length_c   1.000
_cell.angle_alpha   90.00
_cell.angle_beta   90.00
_cell.angle_gamma   90.00
#
_symmetry.space_group_name_H-M   'P 1'
#
loop_
_entity.id
_entity.type
_entity.pdbx_description
1 polymer ?
#
loop_
_entity_poly.entity_id
_entity_poly.type
_entity_poly.pdbx_seq_one_letter_code
_entity_poly.pdbx_strand_id
1 'polypeptide(L)'
;MDAGLAALLGAAVGSLTTLGAAVVNGRTQARTQHVQWRRQHRRDAYAAYLSALHDRDIAMDAILHALKAASPDLPELDETVQRFIARARDVHRAAEVVILEGPPSIVDAADRIDEESRGLSEVMQRMVRDAHAGDASERAEHSATASARERRLYHAVSEFRVQARGVLGNVD
;
A
#
# COMPACT_ATOMS: atom_id res chain seq x y z
N MET A 1 -66.69 26.19 -13.68
CA MET A 1 -65.24 26.49 -13.78
C MET A 1 -64.70 26.39 -12.36
N ASP A 2 -63.77 25.50 -12.00
CA ASP A 2 -62.32 25.69 -12.25
C ASP A 2 -61.47 24.40 -12.13
N ALA A 3 -61.95 23.25 -12.58
CA ALA A 3 -61.15 22.01 -12.59
C ALA A 3 -59.91 22.10 -13.51
N GLY A 4 -60.01 22.85 -14.62
CA GLY A 4 -58.92 23.01 -15.59
C GLY A 4 -57.80 23.93 -15.11
N LEU A 5 -58.12 24.98 -14.33
CA LEU A 5 -57.14 25.88 -13.73
C LEU A 5 -56.38 25.20 -12.57
N ALA A 6 -57.07 24.38 -11.78
CA ALA A 6 -56.45 23.56 -10.74
C ALA A 6 -55.48 22.52 -11.32
N ALA A 7 -55.83 21.88 -12.44
CA ALA A 7 -54.97 20.90 -13.11
C ALA A 7 -53.70 21.54 -13.72
N LEU A 8 -53.83 22.72 -14.33
CA LEU A 8 -52.68 23.47 -14.88
C LEU A 8 -51.73 23.98 -13.79
N LEU A 9 -52.27 24.46 -12.67
CA LEU A 9 -51.47 24.86 -11.50
C LEU A 9 -50.80 23.66 -10.84
N GLY A 10 -51.49 22.52 -10.72
CA GLY A 10 -50.92 21.27 -10.22
C GLY A 10 -49.77 20.75 -11.09
N ALA A 11 -49.89 20.85 -12.41
CA ALA A 11 -48.85 20.46 -13.36
C ALA A 11 -47.64 21.42 -13.35
N ALA A 12 -47.85 22.73 -13.20
CA ALA A 12 -46.78 23.72 -13.11
C ALA A 12 -45.99 23.61 -11.79
N VAL A 13 -46.67 23.39 -10.67
CA VAL A 13 -46.00 23.16 -9.36
C VAL A 13 -45.31 21.79 -9.34
N GLY A 14 -45.90 20.75 -9.94
CA GLY A 14 -45.31 19.42 -10.06
C GLY A 14 -44.05 19.37 -10.94
N SER A 15 -43.99 20.17 -12.01
CA SER A 15 -42.83 20.25 -12.91
C SER A 15 -41.67 21.04 -12.31
N LEU A 16 -41.92 22.15 -11.62
CA LEU A 16 -40.88 22.93 -10.92
C LEU A 16 -40.27 22.17 -9.74
N THR A 17 -41.09 21.43 -8.99
CA THR A 17 -40.61 20.57 -7.89
C THR A 17 -39.77 19.40 -8.42
N THR A 18 -40.16 18.79 -9.55
CA THR A 18 -39.41 17.68 -10.18
C THR A 18 -38.06 18.14 -10.74
N LEU A 19 -37.99 19.30 -11.40
CA LEU A 19 -36.73 19.87 -11.90
C LEU A 19 -35.78 20.28 -10.76
N GLY A 20 -36.31 20.88 -9.68
CA GLY A 20 -35.53 21.20 -8.48
C GLY A 20 -34.96 19.95 -7.79
N ALA A 21 -35.78 18.89 -7.66
CA ALA A 21 -35.35 17.61 -7.13
C ALA A 21 -34.29 16.93 -8.02
N ALA A 22 -34.42 17.01 -9.35
CA ALA A 22 -33.45 16.43 -10.28
C ALA A 22 -32.06 17.11 -10.21
N VAL A 23 -31.99 18.43 -10.04
CA VAL A 23 -30.72 19.16 -9.92
C VAL A 23 -30.04 18.89 -8.58
N VAL A 24 -30.81 18.81 -7.48
CA VAL A 24 -30.27 18.48 -6.16
C VAL A 24 -29.84 17.01 -6.11
N ASN A 25 -30.67 16.08 -6.58
CA ASN A 25 -30.34 14.67 -6.66
C ASN A 25 -29.18 14.40 -7.61
N GLY A 26 -29.07 15.10 -8.74
CA GLY A 26 -27.92 14.98 -9.65
C GLY A 26 -26.60 15.41 -8.99
N ARG A 27 -26.63 16.49 -8.18
CA ARG A 27 -25.46 16.96 -7.44
C ARG A 27 -25.07 16.03 -6.28
N THR A 28 -26.04 15.49 -5.55
CA THR A 28 -25.75 14.52 -4.48
C THR A 28 -25.29 13.18 -5.07
N GLN A 29 -25.89 12.73 -6.17
CA GLN A 29 -25.50 11.51 -6.88
C GLN A 29 -24.08 11.61 -7.46
N ALA A 30 -23.72 12.74 -8.09
CA ALA A 30 -22.35 12.97 -8.58
C ALA A 30 -21.32 12.98 -7.44
N ARG A 31 -21.64 13.65 -6.32
CA ARG A 31 -20.76 13.65 -5.13
C ARG A 31 -20.56 12.25 -4.55
N THR A 32 -21.63 11.49 -4.38
CA THR A 32 -21.56 10.11 -3.89
C THR A 32 -20.75 9.22 -4.82
N GLN A 33 -20.93 9.34 -6.14
CA GLN A 33 -20.13 8.61 -7.12
C GLN A 33 -18.64 8.98 -7.06
N HIS A 34 -18.30 10.26 -6.94
CA HIS A 34 -16.92 10.69 -6.80
C HIS A 34 -16.26 10.17 -5.51
N VAL A 35 -16.96 10.17 -4.39
CA VAL A 35 -16.47 9.61 -3.12
C VAL A 35 -16.21 8.10 -3.25
N GLN A 36 -17.16 7.37 -3.84
CA GLN A 36 -17.02 5.93 -4.07
C GLN A 36 -15.87 5.62 -5.04
N TRP A 37 -15.73 6.38 -6.11
CA TRP A 37 -14.65 6.21 -7.10
C TRP A 37 -13.26 6.42 -6.48
N ARG A 38 -13.11 7.49 -5.68
CA ARG A 38 -11.86 7.78 -4.96
C ARG A 38 -11.54 6.71 -3.92
N ARG A 39 -12.55 6.23 -3.20
CA ARG A 39 -12.39 5.14 -2.22
C ARG A 39 -11.93 3.85 -2.90
N GLN A 40 -12.50 3.52 -4.05
CA GLN A 40 -12.11 2.35 -4.82
C GLN A 40 -10.67 2.47 -5.31
N HIS A 41 -10.27 3.61 -5.88
CA HIS A 41 -8.89 3.86 -6.31
C HIS A 41 -7.88 3.69 -5.16
N ARG A 42 -8.17 4.27 -3.99
CA ARG A 42 -7.34 4.09 -2.79
C ARG A 42 -7.24 2.64 -2.36
N ARG A 43 -8.37 1.93 -2.34
CA ARG A 43 -8.40 0.51 -1.98
C ARG A 43 -7.51 -0.30 -2.90
N ASP A 44 -7.59 -0.06 -4.21
CA ASP A 44 -6.81 -0.78 -5.20
C ASP A 44 -5.31 -0.43 -5.10
N ALA A 45 -4.97 0.84 -4.89
CA ALA A 45 -3.60 1.29 -4.62
C ALA A 45 -3.01 0.63 -3.37
N TYR A 46 -3.74 0.63 -2.25
CA TYR A 46 -3.27 0.04 -0.99
C TYR A 46 -3.12 -1.47 -1.10
N ALA A 47 -4.05 -2.14 -1.80
CA ALA A 47 -3.97 -3.58 -2.04
C ALA A 47 -2.77 -3.94 -2.92
N ALA A 48 -2.51 -3.19 -4.00
CA ALA A 48 -1.36 -3.39 -4.86
C ALA A 48 -0.04 -3.21 -4.11
N TYR A 49 0.07 -2.16 -3.28
CA TYR A 49 1.25 -1.93 -2.46
C TYR A 49 1.50 -3.03 -1.44
N LEU A 50 0.46 -3.47 -0.71
CA LEU A 50 0.58 -4.56 0.25
C LEU A 50 0.94 -5.89 -0.42
N SER A 51 0.43 -6.14 -1.63
CA SER A 51 0.80 -7.30 -2.44
C SER A 51 2.28 -7.26 -2.83
N ALA A 52 2.76 -6.11 -3.31
CA ALA A 52 4.17 -5.94 -3.68
C ALA A 52 5.11 -6.11 -2.46
N LEU A 53 4.73 -5.58 -1.29
CA LEU A 53 5.48 -5.76 -0.06
C LEU A 53 5.59 -7.24 0.32
N HIS A 54 4.48 -7.98 0.20
CA HIS A 54 4.47 -9.41 0.49
C HIS A 54 5.39 -10.20 -0.44
N ASP A 55 5.33 -9.94 -1.75
CA ASP A 55 6.22 -10.57 -2.74
C ASP A 55 7.71 -10.27 -2.45
N ARG A 56 8.03 -9.05 -2.01
CA ARG A 56 9.37 -8.66 -1.61
C ARG A 56 9.82 -9.40 -0.35
N ASP A 57 8.95 -9.52 0.65
CA ASP A 57 9.26 -10.21 1.90
C ASP A 57 9.52 -11.71 1.66
N ILE A 58 8.78 -12.36 0.75
CA ILE A 58 9.09 -13.74 0.32
C ILE A 58 10.49 -13.85 -0.29
N ALA A 59 10.86 -12.90 -1.16
CA ALA A 59 12.20 -12.88 -1.77
C ALA A 59 13.30 -12.62 -0.72
N MET A 60 12.99 -11.81 0.29
CA MET A 60 13.89 -11.51 1.41
C MET A 60 14.13 -12.74 2.29
N ASP A 61 13.07 -13.48 2.63
CA ASP A 61 13.16 -14.70 3.43
C ASP A 61 14.03 -15.75 2.75
N ALA A 62 13.94 -15.86 1.42
CA ALA A 62 14.79 -16.76 0.65
C ALA A 62 16.28 -16.42 0.78
N ILE A 63 16.64 -15.12 0.75
CA ILE A 63 18.03 -14.67 0.97
C ILE A 63 18.49 -15.00 2.39
N LEU A 64 17.69 -14.63 3.40
CA LEU A 64 18.03 -14.89 4.80
C LEU A 64 18.13 -16.40 5.09
N HIS A 65 17.32 -17.23 4.42
CA HIS A 65 17.40 -18.68 4.50
C HIS A 65 18.71 -19.21 3.91
N ALA A 66 19.07 -18.78 2.71
CA ALA A 66 20.32 -19.18 2.06
C ALA A 66 21.55 -18.78 2.90
N LEU A 67 21.54 -17.58 3.49
CA LEU A 67 22.63 -17.08 4.34
C LEU A 67 22.78 -17.80 5.69
N LYS A 68 21.79 -18.58 6.12
CA LYS A 68 21.91 -19.43 7.32
C LYS A 68 22.75 -20.69 7.08
N ALA A 69 22.91 -21.11 5.82
CA ALA A 69 23.72 -22.27 5.50
C ALA A 69 25.19 -22.05 5.88
N ALA A 70 25.86 -23.09 6.37
CA ALA A 70 27.28 -23.01 6.72
C ALA A 70 28.15 -22.66 5.50
N SER A 71 27.76 -23.18 4.33
CA SER A 71 28.33 -22.90 3.01
C SER A 71 27.19 -22.62 2.02
N PRO A 72 26.77 -21.36 1.83
CA PRO A 72 25.73 -20.99 0.88
C PRO A 72 26.15 -21.29 -0.56
N ASP A 73 25.20 -21.69 -1.41
CA ASP A 73 25.39 -21.70 -2.87
C ASP A 73 25.37 -20.25 -3.37
N LEU A 74 26.55 -19.72 -3.70
CA LEU A 74 26.72 -18.31 -4.09
C LEU A 74 25.98 -17.97 -5.40
N PRO A 75 26.07 -18.78 -6.48
CA PRO A 75 25.22 -18.61 -7.66
C PRO A 75 23.72 -18.51 -7.35
N GLU A 76 23.17 -19.44 -6.55
CA GLU A 76 21.74 -19.41 -6.20
C GLU A 76 21.38 -18.19 -5.33
N LEU A 77 22.27 -17.83 -4.40
CA LEU A 77 22.13 -16.64 -3.56
C LEU A 77 22.06 -15.37 -4.43
N ASP A 78 22.94 -15.23 -5.41
CA ASP A 78 22.98 -14.06 -6.30
C ASP A 78 21.71 -13.96 -7.15
N GLU A 79 21.19 -15.07 -7.67
CA GLU A 79 19.91 -15.10 -8.37
C GLU A 79 18.74 -14.67 -7.47
N THR A 80 18.78 -15.09 -6.20
CA THR A 80 17.77 -14.72 -5.21
C THR A 80 17.86 -13.22 -4.88
N VAL A 81 19.06 -12.66 -4.77
CA VAL A 81 19.30 -11.22 -4.61
C VAL A 81 18.75 -10.43 -5.79
N GLN A 82 18.97 -10.88 -7.03
CA GLN A 82 18.41 -10.21 -8.21
C GLN A 82 16.87 -10.22 -8.22
N ARG A 83 16.25 -11.35 -7.81
CA ARG A 83 14.80 -11.43 -7.64
C ARG A 83 14.30 -10.43 -6.59
N PHE A 84 14.98 -10.33 -5.44
CA PHE A 84 14.64 -9.35 -4.41
C PHE A 84 14.74 -7.90 -4.93
N ILE A 85 15.80 -7.56 -5.66
CA ILE A 85 15.97 -6.22 -6.27
C ILE A 85 14.81 -5.90 -7.22
N ALA A 86 14.38 -6.87 -8.04
CA ALA A 86 13.21 -6.69 -8.90
C ALA A 86 11.94 -6.40 -8.07
N ARG A 87 11.70 -7.16 -7.00
CA ARG A 87 10.54 -6.95 -6.11
C ARG A 87 10.60 -5.62 -5.37
N ALA A 88 11.78 -5.17 -4.96
CA ALA A 88 11.95 -3.85 -4.35
C ALA A 88 11.53 -2.72 -5.30
N ARG A 89 11.80 -2.85 -6.62
CA ARG A 89 11.33 -1.88 -7.63
C ARG A 89 9.82 -1.89 -7.79
N ASP A 90 9.19 -3.06 -7.69
CA ASP A 90 7.72 -3.18 -7.75
C ASP A 90 7.07 -2.54 -6.52
N VAL A 91 7.65 -2.73 -5.34
CA VAL A 91 7.23 -2.04 -4.10
C VAL A 91 7.32 -0.53 -4.28
N HIS A 92 8.44 -0.02 -4.78
CA HIS A 92 8.62 1.41 -5.01
C HIS A 92 7.58 1.96 -6.00
N ARG A 93 7.33 1.27 -7.12
CA ARG A 93 6.30 1.67 -8.10
C ARG A 93 4.91 1.72 -7.48
N ALA A 94 4.56 0.75 -6.64
CA ALA A 94 3.27 0.74 -5.97
C ALA A 94 3.18 1.82 -4.88
N ALA A 95 4.28 2.12 -4.18
CA ALA A 95 4.34 3.20 -3.20
C ALA A 95 4.05 4.56 -3.82
N GLU A 96 4.56 4.86 -5.02
CA GLU A 96 4.27 6.11 -5.73
C GLU A 96 2.77 6.35 -5.92
N VAL A 97 2.01 5.30 -6.26
CA VAL A 97 0.56 5.40 -6.40
C VAL A 97 -0.11 5.65 -5.04
N VAL A 98 0.37 5.00 -3.98
CA VAL A 98 -0.11 5.22 -2.62
C VAL A 98 0.15 6.65 -2.15
N ILE A 99 1.31 7.21 -2.47
CA ILE A 99 1.69 8.59 -2.13
C ILE A 99 0.77 9.60 -2.82
N LEU A 100 0.41 9.34 -4.08
CA LEU A 100 -0.50 10.21 -4.85
C LEU A 100 -1.95 10.15 -4.35
N GLU A 101 -2.43 8.96 -3.99
CA GLU A 101 -3.85 8.74 -3.64
C GLU A 101 -4.16 8.91 -2.14
N GLY A 102 -3.13 8.72 -1.31
CA GLY A 102 -3.23 8.68 0.15
C GLY A 102 -3.37 10.04 0.81
N PRO A 103 -4.08 10.14 1.96
CA PRO A 103 -3.92 11.27 2.85
C PRO A 103 -2.52 11.27 3.51
N PRO A 104 -2.08 12.38 4.12
CA PRO A 104 -0.74 12.50 4.70
C PRO A 104 -0.33 11.36 5.64
N SER A 105 -1.25 10.87 6.48
CA SER A 105 -0.96 9.75 7.38
C SER A 105 -0.49 8.49 6.65
N ILE A 106 -1.08 8.19 5.48
CA ILE A 106 -0.72 7.03 4.66
C ILE A 106 0.65 7.22 4.00
N VAL A 107 0.97 8.46 3.62
CA VAL A 107 2.29 8.83 3.11
C VAL A 107 3.34 8.61 4.20
N ASP A 108 3.11 9.14 5.40
CA ASP A 108 4.02 8.98 6.55
C ASP A 108 4.23 7.49 6.89
N ALA A 109 3.17 6.68 6.82
CA ALA A 109 3.26 5.24 7.04
C ALA A 109 4.03 4.51 5.93
N ALA A 110 3.90 4.93 4.66
CA ALA A 110 4.67 4.38 3.55
C ALA A 110 6.16 4.74 3.67
N ASP A 111 6.48 5.99 4.04
CA ASP A 111 7.85 6.45 4.28
C ASP A 111 8.52 5.66 5.41
N ARG A 112 7.78 5.38 6.49
CA ARG A 112 8.28 4.54 7.59
C ARG A 112 8.60 3.11 7.16
N ILE A 113 7.80 2.54 6.26
CA ILE A 113 8.07 1.22 5.67
C ILE A 113 9.35 1.28 4.82
N ASP A 114 9.52 2.32 4.01
CA ASP A 114 10.71 2.49 3.17
C ASP A 114 11.98 2.61 4.02
N GLU A 115 11.96 3.42 5.08
CA GLU A 115 13.09 3.58 6.00
C GLU A 115 13.50 2.25 6.67
N GLU A 116 12.53 1.51 7.23
CA GLU A 116 12.83 0.21 7.85
C GLU A 116 13.26 -0.84 6.81
N SER A 117 12.71 -0.78 5.59
CA SER A 117 13.11 -1.63 4.47
C SER A 117 14.54 -1.36 4.02
N ARG A 118 14.96 -0.10 3.92
CA ARG A 118 16.34 0.28 3.58
C ARG A 118 17.31 -0.23 4.64
N GLY A 119 17.00 0.01 5.91
CA GLY A 119 17.82 -0.47 7.03
C GLY A 119 18.00 -1.99 7.04
N LEU A 120 16.97 -2.76 6.70
CA LEU A 120 17.07 -4.22 6.56
C LEU A 120 17.90 -4.62 5.33
N SER A 121 17.66 -3.98 4.19
CA SER A 121 18.39 -4.24 2.94
C SER A 121 19.90 -4.00 3.09
N GLU A 122 20.30 -2.97 3.84
CA GLU A 122 21.71 -2.68 4.14
C GLU A 122 22.39 -3.79 4.94
N VAL A 123 21.70 -4.35 5.94
CA VAL A 123 22.22 -5.47 6.74
C VAL A 123 22.36 -6.71 5.86
N MET A 124 21.36 -7.00 5.02
CA MET A 124 21.42 -8.13 4.09
C MET A 124 22.56 -7.97 3.07
N GLN A 125 22.77 -6.76 2.54
CA GLN A 125 23.90 -6.50 1.65
C GLN A 125 25.24 -6.79 2.31
N ARG A 126 25.40 -6.44 3.61
CA ARG A 126 26.61 -6.81 4.36
C ARG A 126 26.76 -8.32 4.45
N MET A 127 25.71 -9.02 4.88
CA MET A 127 25.72 -10.48 5.00
C MET A 127 26.05 -11.20 3.68
N VAL A 128 25.50 -10.71 2.55
CA VAL A 128 25.83 -11.26 1.22
C VAL A 128 27.30 -11.01 0.87
N ARG A 129 27.84 -9.81 1.15
CA ARG A 129 29.26 -9.52 0.94
C ARG A 129 30.16 -10.42 1.80
N ASP A 130 29.81 -10.61 3.06
CA ASP A 130 30.58 -11.47 3.98
C ASP A 130 30.55 -12.93 3.50
N ALA A 131 29.39 -13.40 3.02
CA ALA A 131 29.25 -14.74 2.43
C ALA A 131 30.16 -14.92 1.21
N HIS A 132 30.22 -13.93 0.31
CA HIS A 132 31.15 -13.93 -0.84
C HIS A 132 32.63 -13.87 -0.41
N ALA A 133 32.94 -13.18 0.70
CA ALA A 133 34.29 -13.12 1.26
C ALA A 133 34.67 -14.40 2.04
N GLY A 134 33.72 -15.31 2.29
CA GLY A 134 33.90 -16.46 3.17
C GLY A 134 34.05 -16.09 4.65
N ASP A 135 33.68 -14.86 5.03
CA ASP A 135 33.76 -14.37 6.40
C ASP A 135 32.52 -14.80 7.20
N ALA A 136 32.75 -15.49 8.31
CA ALA A 136 31.71 -15.97 9.20
C ALA A 136 31.77 -15.32 10.60
N SER A 137 32.72 -14.42 10.83
CA SER A 137 33.03 -13.86 12.15
C SER A 137 31.86 -13.09 12.77
N GLU A 138 31.16 -12.29 11.97
CA GLU A 138 30.04 -11.44 12.41
C GLU A 138 28.64 -12.03 12.08
N ARG A 139 28.58 -13.28 11.61
CA ARG A 139 27.34 -13.89 11.10
C ARG A 139 26.19 -13.88 12.11
N ALA A 140 26.48 -14.17 13.38
CA ALA A 140 25.46 -14.20 14.44
C ALA A 140 24.93 -12.80 14.76
N GLU A 141 25.80 -11.78 14.78
CA GLU A 141 25.43 -10.39 15.03
C GLU A 141 24.60 -9.81 13.87
N HIS A 142 25.03 -10.05 12.64
CA HIS A 142 24.29 -9.65 11.45
C HIS A 142 22.92 -10.32 11.39
N SER A 143 22.83 -11.62 11.72
CA SER A 143 21.55 -12.32 11.78
C SER A 143 20.61 -11.76 12.86
N ALA A 144 21.12 -11.47 14.06
CA ALA A 144 20.33 -10.85 15.13
C ALA A 144 19.82 -9.45 14.73
N THR A 145 20.67 -8.67 14.07
CA THR A 145 20.34 -7.33 13.56
C THR A 145 19.27 -7.41 12.46
N ALA A 146 19.41 -8.34 11.52
CA ALA A 146 18.43 -8.58 10.46
C ALA A 146 17.05 -8.93 11.07
N SER A 147 16.99 -9.87 12.01
CA SER A 147 15.73 -10.22 12.68
C SER A 147 15.13 -9.06 13.49
N ALA A 148 15.94 -8.19 14.08
CA ALA A 148 15.44 -7.00 14.77
C ALA A 148 14.81 -5.99 13.79
N ARG A 149 15.44 -5.79 12.63
CA ARG A 149 14.93 -4.91 11.56
C ARG A 149 13.68 -5.47 10.89
N GLU A 150 13.63 -6.78 10.64
CA GLU A 150 12.46 -7.49 10.12
C GLU A 150 11.23 -7.26 11.01
N ARG A 151 11.38 -7.35 12.34
CA ARG A 151 10.30 -7.05 13.29
C ARG A 151 9.81 -5.59 13.21
N ARG A 152 10.72 -4.63 13.01
CA ARG A 152 10.35 -3.21 12.87
C ARG A 152 9.60 -2.96 11.57
N LEU A 153 10.08 -3.54 10.47
CA LEU A 153 9.41 -3.50 9.19
C LEU A 153 8.01 -4.11 9.27
N TYR A 154 7.86 -5.27 9.90
CA TYR A 154 6.55 -5.90 10.14
C TYR A 154 5.61 -4.97 10.92
N HIS A 155 6.12 -4.31 11.96
CA HIS A 155 5.35 -3.35 12.74
C HIS A 155 4.90 -2.14 11.88
N ALA A 156 5.79 -1.57 11.06
CA ALA A 156 5.46 -0.48 10.16
C ALA A 156 4.37 -0.88 9.13
N VAL A 157 4.47 -2.09 8.56
CA VAL A 157 3.44 -2.63 7.65
C VAL A 157 2.11 -2.85 8.38
N SER A 158 2.14 -3.29 9.64
CA SER A 158 0.93 -3.45 10.46
C SER A 158 0.25 -2.11 10.73
N GLU A 159 1.02 -1.08 11.10
CA GLU A 159 0.51 0.28 11.29
C GLU A 159 -0.12 0.83 10.01
N PHE A 160 0.54 0.66 8.86
CA PHE A 160 -0.01 1.05 7.56
C PHE A 160 -1.38 0.41 7.31
N ARG A 161 -1.53 -0.90 7.59
CA ARG A 161 -2.83 -1.59 7.42
C ARG A 161 -3.91 -1.02 8.32
N VAL A 162 -3.58 -0.67 9.57
CA VAL A 162 -4.51 -0.06 10.52
C VAL A 162 -4.96 1.31 10.01
N GLN A 163 -4.02 2.15 9.58
CA GLN A 163 -4.32 3.47 9.03
C GLN A 163 -5.12 3.39 7.73
N ALA A 164 -4.73 2.49 6.81
CA ALA A 164 -5.44 2.25 5.55
C ALA A 164 -6.89 1.84 5.81
N ARG A 165 -7.13 0.98 6.80
CA ARG A 165 -8.48 0.61 7.22
C ARG A 165 -9.26 1.81 7.76
N GLY A 166 -8.64 2.67 8.56
CA GLY A 166 -9.27 3.90 9.05
C GLY A 166 -9.67 4.84 7.91
N VAL A 167 -8.76 5.09 6.96
CA VAL A 167 -9.01 5.95 5.80
C VAL A 167 -10.10 5.39 4.88
N LEU A 168 -10.15 4.08 4.70
CA LEU A 168 -11.19 3.43 3.90
C LEU A 168 -12.52 3.27 4.65
N GLY A 169 -12.49 3.31 5.99
CA GLY A 169 -13.65 3.11 6.87
C GLY A 169 -14.39 4.40 7.21
N ASN A 170 -13.70 5.54 7.26
CA ASN A 170 -14.31 6.83 7.57
C ASN A 170 -15.16 7.32 6.38
N VAL A 171 -16.42 7.64 6.68
CA VAL A 171 -17.43 8.14 5.75
C VAL A 171 -17.77 9.57 6.18
N ASP A 172 -16.82 10.50 6.04
CA ASP A 172 -17.05 11.92 6.33
C ASP A 172 -16.74 12.78 5.10
#